data_AF-A0A9J6G4M7-F1
#
_entry.id   AF-A0A9J6G4M7-F1
#
_cell.length_a   1.000
_cell.length_b   1.000
_cell.length_c   1.000
_cell.angle_alpha   90.00
_cell.angle_beta   90.00
_cell.angle_gamma   90.00
#
_symmetry.space_group_name_H-M   'P 1'
#
loop_
_entity.id
_entity.type
_entity.pdbx_description
1 polymer ?
#
loop_
_entity_poly.entity_id
_entity_poly.type
_entity_poly.pdbx_seq_one_letter_code
_entity_poly.pdbx_strand_id
1 'polypeptide(L)'
;MAFLLFKRRRSSIARLLVAFTISVVIVMLLQSRTTPDEDIPFMGLFARKRGAVASADDKSAAGAANGVVVIGADAPPYTGDESPLLEDVDDPDEADFFARFIPHWGQNGAGVYLKGAENDTAYKEFSRAGFNAYVSDRIPLNRTIGERRHHSCLNVSYDVEKLPTASVVIIYCDEIFSVILRTMYSVINRTPRRLLREIILVDDHSQIGEFTE
;
A
#
# COMPACT_ATOMS: atom_id res chain seq x y z
N MET A 1 64.01 8.21 31.06
CA MET A 1 62.78 7.53 31.50
C MET A 1 62.28 6.64 30.38
N ALA A 2 62.41 5.31 30.54
CA ALA A 2 62.06 4.33 29.51
C ALA A 2 60.59 3.90 29.64
N PHE A 3 59.83 3.98 28.53
CA PHE A 3 58.45 3.51 28.45
C PHE A 3 58.44 1.99 28.22
N LEU A 4 58.00 1.23 29.22
CA LEU A 4 57.78 -0.21 29.12
C LEU A 4 56.42 -0.49 28.44
N LEU A 5 56.47 -1.02 27.21
CA LEU A 5 55.29 -1.52 26.49
C LEU A 5 54.79 -2.82 27.14
N PHE A 6 53.69 -2.75 27.86
CA PHE A 6 53.00 -3.89 28.44
C PHE A 6 52.29 -4.68 27.33
N LYS A 7 52.98 -5.67 26.76
CA LYS A 7 52.41 -6.62 25.78
C LYS A 7 51.38 -7.51 26.49
N ARG A 8 50.13 -7.04 26.57
CA ARG A 8 48.99 -7.77 27.15
C ARG A 8 48.78 -9.07 26.35
N ARG A 9 49.24 -10.19 26.92
CA ARG A 9 49.10 -11.54 26.37
C ARG A 9 47.60 -11.86 26.29
N ARG A 10 46.95 -11.54 25.16
CA ARG A 10 45.53 -11.86 24.92
C ARG A 10 45.36 -13.37 25.12
N SER A 11 44.50 -13.74 26.06
CA SER A 11 44.21 -15.11 26.46
C SER A 11 43.97 -15.98 25.23
N SER A 12 44.67 -17.12 25.13
CA SER A 12 44.50 -18.10 24.05
C SER A 12 43.03 -18.54 23.91
N ILE A 13 42.26 -18.49 25.00
CA ILE A 13 40.83 -18.80 25.04
C ILE A 13 40.02 -17.81 24.20
N ALA A 14 40.34 -16.50 24.26
CA ALA A 14 39.62 -15.49 23.48
C ALA A 14 39.82 -15.66 21.97
N ARG A 15 41.01 -16.12 21.54
CA ARG A 15 41.27 -16.47 20.14
C ARG A 15 40.50 -17.72 19.71
N LEU A 16 40.38 -18.69 20.61
CA LEU A 16 39.63 -19.92 20.35
C LEU A 16 38.13 -19.65 20.18
N LEU A 17 37.56 -18.77 21.02
CA LEU A 17 36.15 -18.37 20.94
C LEU A 17 35.84 -17.57 19.66
N VAL A 18 36.71 -16.66 19.27
CA VAL A 18 36.56 -15.91 18.01
C VAL A 18 36.69 -16.85 16.81
N ALA A 19 37.64 -17.79 16.82
CA ALA A 19 37.75 -18.78 15.75
C ALA A 19 36.53 -19.71 15.69
N PHE A 20 35.99 -20.15 16.82
CA PHE A 20 34.80 -21.00 16.88
C PHE A 20 33.57 -20.29 16.33
N THR A 21 33.34 -19.03 16.72
CA THR A 21 32.20 -18.24 16.21
C THR A 21 32.29 -17.99 14.71
N ILE A 22 33.47 -17.67 14.19
CA ILE A 22 33.68 -17.52 12.74
C ILE A 22 33.43 -18.84 12.00
N SER A 23 33.92 -19.97 12.52
CA SER A 23 33.68 -21.30 11.90
C SER A 23 32.21 -21.69 11.89
N VAL A 24 31.45 -21.44 12.96
CA VAL A 24 30.01 -21.74 13.01
C VAL A 24 29.23 -20.91 11.99
N VAL A 25 29.54 -19.61 11.87
CA VAL A 25 28.90 -18.73 10.88
C VAL A 25 29.23 -19.17 9.45
N ILE A 26 30.48 -19.54 9.18
CA ILE A 26 30.89 -20.03 7.86
C ILE A 26 30.19 -21.36 7.53
N VAL A 27 30.07 -22.29 8.48
CA VAL A 27 29.35 -23.55 8.26
C VAL A 27 27.87 -23.31 7.99
N MET A 28 27.21 -22.41 8.72
CA MET A 28 25.81 -22.04 8.44
C MET A 28 25.64 -21.43 7.04
N LEU A 29 26.54 -20.52 6.64
CA LEU A 29 26.49 -19.92 5.30
C LEU A 29 26.78 -20.93 4.19
N LEU A 30 27.64 -21.93 4.44
CA LEU A 30 27.90 -23.01 3.49
C LEU A 30 26.73 -24.00 3.41
N GLN A 31 26.10 -24.35 4.53
CA GLN A 31 24.90 -25.20 4.56
C GLN A 31 23.69 -24.53 3.88
N SER A 32 23.58 -23.21 3.97
CA SER A 32 22.53 -22.44 3.28
C SER A 32 22.66 -22.44 1.74
N ARG A 33 23.82 -22.83 1.19
CA ARG A 33 24.05 -22.93 -0.25
C ARG A 33 23.88 -24.33 -0.82
N THR A 34 23.71 -25.37 0.01
CA THR A 34 23.72 -26.78 -0.43
C THR A 34 22.39 -27.51 -0.30
N THR A 35 21.26 -26.82 -0.20
CA THR A 35 19.95 -27.46 -0.40
C THR A 35 19.52 -27.31 -1.86
N PRO A 36 19.73 -28.31 -2.73
CA PRO A 36 19.03 -28.36 -4.01
C PRO A 36 17.53 -28.58 -3.75
N ASP A 37 16.69 -27.94 -4.57
CA ASP A 37 15.24 -28.13 -4.63
C ASP A 37 14.86 -29.61 -4.61
N GLU A 38 14.08 -30.02 -3.61
CA GLU A 38 13.31 -31.25 -3.62
C GLU A 38 11.89 -30.91 -3.13
N ASP A 39 10.91 -31.29 -3.94
CA ASP A 39 9.50 -30.96 -3.85
C ASP A 39 8.86 -31.33 -2.51
N ILE A 40 8.10 -30.41 -1.91
CA ILE A 40 7.25 -30.71 -0.74
C ILE A 40 5.81 -30.94 -1.21
N PRO A 41 5.19 -32.10 -0.88
CA PRO A 41 3.90 -32.51 -1.42
C PRO A 41 2.73 -31.72 -0.85
N PHE A 42 1.94 -31.18 -1.77
CA PHE A 42 0.63 -30.59 -1.54
C PHE A 42 -0.41 -31.67 -1.19
N MET A 43 -0.58 -32.00 0.10
CA MET A 43 -1.85 -32.46 0.70
C MET A 43 -1.65 -32.82 2.19
N GLY A 44 -2.54 -32.32 3.07
CA GLY A 44 -2.64 -32.95 4.40
C GLY A 44 -3.43 -32.28 5.52
N LEU A 45 -3.90 -31.02 5.44
CA LEU A 45 -4.50 -30.39 6.64
C LEU A 45 -5.87 -29.70 6.49
N PHE A 46 -6.60 -29.91 5.40
CA PHE A 46 -7.98 -29.41 5.25
C PHE A 46 -8.97 -30.52 4.91
N ALA A 47 -8.95 -31.61 5.68
CA ALA A 47 -10.11 -32.49 5.78
C ALA A 47 -11.14 -31.88 6.75
N ARG A 48 -11.76 -30.74 6.39
CA ARG A 48 -12.95 -30.26 7.10
C ARG A 48 -14.17 -30.99 6.55
N LYS A 49 -14.61 -31.95 7.37
CA LYS A 49 -15.88 -32.70 7.33
C LYS A 49 -17.02 -31.86 6.72
N ARG A 50 -17.59 -32.34 5.61
CA ARG A 50 -18.86 -31.85 5.07
C ARG A 50 -19.95 -32.08 6.13
N GLY A 51 -20.41 -31.00 6.75
CA GLY A 51 -21.61 -30.94 7.58
C GLY A 51 -22.72 -30.25 6.78
N ALA A 52 -23.91 -30.82 6.83
CA ALA A 52 -25.05 -30.49 6.00
C ALA A 52 -25.60 -29.06 6.18
N VAL A 53 -26.25 -28.61 5.12
CA VAL A 53 -27.08 -27.40 5.01
C VAL A 53 -28.16 -27.37 6.09
N ALA A 54 -28.26 -26.24 6.80
CA ALA A 54 -29.49 -25.82 7.46
C ALA A 54 -29.71 -24.34 7.13
N SER A 55 -30.83 -24.09 6.45
CA SER A 55 -31.42 -22.78 6.24
C SER A 55 -31.92 -22.25 7.58
N ALA A 56 -31.62 -20.98 7.88
CA ALA A 56 -32.26 -20.26 8.96
C ALA A 56 -32.47 -18.82 8.52
N ASP A 57 -33.74 -18.46 8.40
CA ASP A 57 -34.23 -17.09 8.32
C ASP A 57 -33.89 -16.30 9.59
N ASP A 58 -33.98 -14.97 9.42
CA ASP A 58 -34.47 -13.99 10.41
C ASP A 58 -33.43 -13.11 11.16
N LYS A 59 -33.67 -11.80 10.97
CA LYS A 59 -33.51 -10.64 11.88
C LYS A 59 -32.14 -10.15 12.36
N SER A 60 -31.91 -8.88 11.99
CA SER A 60 -31.15 -7.80 12.64
C SER A 60 -30.32 -8.12 13.88
N ALA A 61 -29.03 -7.81 13.78
CA ALA A 61 -28.28 -7.25 14.89
C ALA A 61 -27.21 -6.30 14.34
N ALA A 62 -27.44 -4.99 14.53
CA ALA A 62 -26.38 -4.00 14.47
C ALA A 62 -25.36 -4.31 15.58
N GLY A 63 -24.10 -4.48 15.22
CA GLY A 63 -23.03 -4.80 16.14
C GLY A 63 -21.70 -5.00 15.42
N ALA A 64 -20.95 -3.89 15.34
CA ALA A 64 -19.51 -3.76 15.10
C ALA A 64 -18.73 -4.97 14.55
N ALA A 65 -18.21 -4.86 13.32
CA ALA A 65 -16.88 -5.39 12.93
C ALA A 65 -16.52 -4.98 11.49
N ASN A 66 -15.34 -4.37 11.35
CA ASN A 66 -14.48 -4.26 10.17
C ASN A 66 -15.05 -3.52 8.94
N GLY A 67 -14.45 -2.35 8.67
CA GLY A 67 -14.81 -1.40 7.62
C GLY A 67 -14.62 -1.94 6.20
N VAL A 68 -15.60 -2.72 5.74
CA VAL A 68 -15.76 -3.01 4.31
C VAL A 68 -16.66 -1.93 3.72
N VAL A 69 -16.08 -0.96 3.02
CA VAL A 69 -16.84 0.00 2.22
C VAL A 69 -16.99 -0.58 0.82
N VAL A 70 -18.16 -1.16 0.54
CA VAL A 70 -18.53 -1.67 -0.79
C VAL A 70 -19.30 -0.59 -1.53
N ILE A 71 -18.73 -0.02 -2.59
CA ILE A 71 -19.51 0.80 -3.55
C ILE A 71 -20.11 -0.17 -4.58
N GLY A 72 -21.12 -0.94 -4.17
CA GLY A 72 -21.64 -2.08 -4.94
C GLY A 72 -22.47 -1.70 -6.18
N ALA A 73 -22.58 -2.64 -7.13
CA ALA A 73 -23.34 -2.52 -8.38
C ALA A 73 -24.88 -2.47 -8.25
N ASP A 74 -25.42 -2.54 -7.04
CA ASP A 74 -26.82 -2.21 -6.73
C ASP A 74 -26.98 -0.73 -6.35
N ALA A 75 -25.88 0.03 -6.31
CA ALA A 75 -25.96 1.48 -6.36
C ALA A 75 -26.59 1.88 -7.70
N PRO A 76 -27.66 2.69 -7.70
CA PRO A 76 -28.27 3.15 -8.93
C PRO A 76 -27.20 3.73 -9.86
N PRO A 77 -27.37 3.62 -11.19
CA PRO A 77 -26.49 4.27 -12.15
C PRO A 77 -26.30 5.72 -11.69
N TYR A 78 -25.07 6.17 -11.51
CA TYR A 78 -24.76 7.54 -11.12
C TYR A 78 -25.11 8.46 -12.31
N THR A 79 -26.40 8.71 -12.47
CA THR A 79 -26.95 9.88 -13.14
C THR A 79 -26.57 11.03 -12.20
N GLY A 80 -25.86 12.03 -12.71
CA GLY A 80 -25.19 13.06 -11.88
C GLY A 80 -26.11 13.98 -11.08
N ASP A 81 -27.34 13.55 -10.81
CA ASP A 81 -28.47 14.25 -10.21
C ASP A 81 -29.00 13.58 -8.93
N GLU A 82 -28.70 12.30 -8.63
CA GLU A 82 -29.11 11.63 -7.38
C GLU A 82 -27.97 10.88 -6.70
N SER A 83 -26.94 11.62 -6.31
CA SER A 83 -25.97 11.12 -5.34
C SER A 83 -26.56 11.28 -3.94
N PRO A 84 -26.52 10.26 -3.05
CA PRO A 84 -26.78 10.48 -1.63
C PRO A 84 -25.63 11.25 -0.95
N LEU A 85 -24.71 11.81 -1.73
CA LEU A 85 -23.81 12.87 -1.27
C LEU A 85 -24.73 13.98 -0.79
N LEU A 86 -24.73 14.21 0.53
CA LEU A 86 -25.34 15.38 1.11
C LEU A 86 -24.74 16.59 0.37
N GLU A 87 -25.54 17.21 -0.51
CA GLU A 87 -25.20 18.53 -1.02
C GLU A 87 -25.07 19.43 0.21
N ASP A 88 -23.96 20.17 0.29
CA ASP A 88 -23.65 21.17 1.32
C ASP A 88 -23.21 20.64 2.72
N VAL A 89 -22.45 19.53 2.79
CA VAL A 89 -21.61 19.28 3.98
C VAL A 89 -20.28 20.01 3.77
N ASP A 90 -20.21 21.25 4.23
CA ASP A 90 -18.94 21.95 4.39
C ASP A 90 -18.12 21.25 5.49
N ASP A 91 -17.26 20.31 5.08
CA ASP A 91 -16.30 19.67 5.96
C ASP A 91 -15.01 20.54 6.01
N PRO A 92 -14.70 21.18 7.16
CA PRO A 92 -13.53 22.02 7.29
C PRO A 92 -12.22 21.23 7.11
N ASP A 93 -12.19 19.96 7.49
CA ASP A 93 -11.01 19.11 7.38
C ASP A 93 -10.76 18.73 5.92
N GLU A 94 -11.83 18.55 5.13
CA GLU A 94 -11.75 18.37 3.68
C GLU A 94 -11.18 19.62 3.00
N ALA A 95 -11.69 20.81 3.34
CA ALA A 95 -11.20 22.07 2.79
C ALA A 95 -9.71 22.28 3.10
N ASP A 96 -9.30 22.02 4.34
CA ASP A 96 -7.90 22.09 4.77
C ASP A 96 -7.02 21.04 4.10
N PHE A 97 -7.57 19.86 3.78
CA PHE A 97 -6.87 18.84 3.01
C PHE A 97 -6.54 19.33 1.60
N PHE A 98 -7.54 19.84 0.86
CA PHE A 98 -7.34 20.31 -0.51
C PHE A 98 -6.53 21.61 -0.59
N ALA A 99 -6.60 22.47 0.42
CA ALA A 99 -5.83 23.71 0.49
C ALA A 99 -4.32 23.51 0.51
N ARG A 100 -3.83 22.32 0.90
CA ARG A 100 -2.40 21.97 0.91
C ARG A 100 -1.82 21.73 -0.48
N PHE A 101 -2.66 21.55 -1.51
CA PHE A 101 -2.18 21.17 -2.83
C PHE A 101 -1.45 22.30 -3.54
N ILE A 102 -0.33 21.94 -4.16
CA ILE A 102 0.47 22.84 -4.99
C ILE A 102 0.24 22.45 -6.46
N PRO A 103 -0.50 23.25 -7.25
CA PRO A 103 -1.05 22.81 -8.54
C PRO A 103 -0.03 22.29 -9.57
N HIS A 104 1.19 22.83 -9.56
CA HIS A 104 2.23 22.46 -10.53
C HIS A 104 3.10 21.28 -10.06
N TRP A 105 2.95 20.83 -8.81
CA TRP A 105 3.74 19.72 -8.28
C TRP A 105 3.30 18.39 -8.88
N GLY A 106 4.28 17.59 -9.30
CA GLY A 106 4.03 16.26 -9.87
C GLY A 106 3.33 16.27 -11.23
N GLN A 107 3.11 17.44 -11.85
CA GLN A 107 2.45 17.59 -13.14
C GLN A 107 3.19 16.82 -14.24
N ASN A 108 2.46 16.09 -15.08
CA ASN A 108 2.99 15.17 -16.10
C ASN A 108 3.97 14.10 -15.54
N GLY A 109 3.93 13.84 -14.23
CA GLY A 109 4.88 12.96 -13.57
C GLY A 109 6.27 13.57 -13.36
N ALA A 110 6.39 14.90 -13.36
CA ALA A 110 7.63 15.60 -13.04
C ALA A 110 8.05 15.39 -11.57
N GLY A 111 9.37 15.41 -11.33
CA GLY A 111 9.92 15.36 -9.98
C GLY A 111 9.67 16.65 -9.20
N VAL A 112 9.47 16.52 -7.89
CA VAL A 112 9.41 17.65 -6.95
C VAL A 112 10.72 17.69 -6.17
N TYR A 113 11.37 18.86 -6.16
CA TYR A 113 12.66 19.06 -5.51
C TYR A 113 12.53 20.08 -4.39
N LEU A 114 12.73 19.64 -3.15
CA LEU A 114 12.61 20.47 -1.95
C LEU A 114 13.93 21.16 -1.62
N LYS A 115 13.86 22.29 -0.90
CA LYS A 115 15.03 23.03 -0.42
C LYS A 115 14.83 23.52 1.02
N GLY A 116 15.92 23.64 1.77
CA GLY A 116 15.92 24.20 3.12
C GLY A 116 15.03 23.41 4.09
N ALA A 117 14.28 24.14 4.92
CA ALA A 117 13.47 23.57 6.00
C ALA A 117 12.42 22.55 5.53
N GLU A 118 11.88 22.69 4.30
CA GLU A 118 10.92 21.72 3.77
C GLU A 118 11.56 20.35 3.54
N ASN A 119 12.82 20.32 3.12
CA ASN A 119 13.54 19.07 2.91
C ASN A 119 13.80 18.36 4.25
N ASP A 120 14.08 19.13 5.32
CA ASP A 120 14.28 18.57 6.65
C ASP A 120 12.98 17.96 7.21
N THR A 121 11.83 18.61 6.98
CA THR A 121 10.52 18.06 7.34
C THR A 121 10.21 16.80 6.54
N ALA A 122 10.42 16.84 5.21
CA ALA A 122 10.21 15.69 4.35
C ALA A 122 11.07 14.48 4.74
N TYR A 123 12.32 14.71 5.18
CA TYR A 123 13.20 13.64 5.64
C TYR A 123 12.70 12.98 6.93
N LYS A 124 12.11 13.76 7.86
CA LYS A 124 11.47 13.22 9.06
C LYS A 124 10.26 12.36 8.71
N GLU A 125 9.39 12.85 7.84
CA GLU A 125 8.20 12.11 7.37
C GLU A 125 8.58 10.84 6.59
N PHE A 126 9.69 10.87 5.84
CA PHE A 126 10.18 9.72 5.09
C PHE A 126 10.47 8.51 6.00
N SER A 127 10.97 8.76 7.21
CA SER A 127 11.29 7.69 8.16
C SER A 127 10.05 6.96 8.68
N ARG A 128 8.88 7.62 8.66
CA ARG A 128 7.59 7.04 9.06
C ARG A 128 6.93 6.26 7.93
N ALA A 129 6.82 6.88 6.75
CA ALA A 129 6.03 6.34 5.65
C ALA A 129 6.83 5.47 4.66
N GLY A 130 8.16 5.49 4.70
CA GLY A 130 9.01 4.81 3.72
C GLY A 130 9.07 5.48 2.34
N PHE A 131 8.36 6.60 2.16
CA PHE A 131 8.41 7.49 1.00
C PHE A 131 8.19 8.94 1.45
N ASN A 132 8.32 9.90 0.51
CA ASN A 132 8.15 11.32 0.83
C ASN A 132 6.66 11.70 0.98
N ALA A 133 6.07 11.37 2.14
CA ALA A 133 4.68 11.70 2.47
C ALA A 133 4.43 13.21 2.42
N TYR A 134 5.39 14.04 2.88
CA TYR A 134 5.32 15.50 2.78
C TYR A 134 5.03 15.98 1.35
N VAL A 135 5.73 15.43 0.35
CA VAL A 135 5.49 15.76 -1.06
C VAL A 135 4.18 15.13 -1.54
N SER A 136 3.89 13.88 -1.15
CA SER A 136 2.64 13.23 -1.51
C SER A 136 1.43 14.04 -1.10
N ASP A 137 1.35 14.55 0.13
CA ASP A 137 0.17 15.26 0.64
C ASP A 137 -0.08 16.61 -0.03
N ARG A 138 0.92 17.15 -0.74
CA ARG A 138 0.84 18.43 -1.46
C ARG A 138 0.69 18.27 -2.96
N ILE A 139 0.81 17.06 -3.48
CA ILE A 139 0.57 16.77 -4.89
C ILE A 139 -0.94 16.58 -5.13
N PRO A 140 -1.55 17.26 -6.12
CA PRO A 140 -2.95 17.08 -6.44
C PRO A 140 -3.34 15.62 -6.70
N LEU A 141 -4.51 15.18 -6.21
CA LEU A 141 -5.01 13.82 -6.43
C LEU A 141 -5.22 13.51 -7.92
N ASN A 142 -5.72 14.49 -8.67
CA ASN A 142 -6.00 14.41 -10.10
C ASN A 142 -4.83 14.83 -10.99
N ARG A 143 -3.57 14.72 -10.53
CA ARG A 143 -2.40 15.10 -11.32
C ARG A 143 -2.33 14.38 -12.68
N THR A 144 -1.83 15.08 -13.68
CA THR A 144 -1.54 14.50 -14.98
C THR A 144 -0.29 13.61 -14.94
N ILE A 145 -0.30 12.54 -15.73
CA ILE A 145 0.86 11.69 -15.97
C ILE A 145 1.07 11.69 -17.47
N GLY A 146 2.28 12.01 -17.93
CA GLY A 146 2.58 12.03 -19.36
C GLY A 146 2.47 10.64 -19.99
N GLU A 147 2.33 10.58 -21.32
CA GLU A 147 2.34 9.33 -22.06
C GLU A 147 3.74 8.68 -21.96
N ARG A 148 3.78 7.46 -21.42
CA ARG A 148 5.02 6.68 -21.21
C ARG A 148 4.98 5.34 -21.95
N ARG A 149 3.84 4.96 -22.54
CA ARG A 149 3.69 3.71 -23.27
C ARG A 149 4.46 3.76 -24.58
N HIS A 150 4.83 2.59 -25.07
CA HIS A 150 5.43 2.47 -26.40
C HIS A 150 4.44 2.89 -27.48
N HIS A 151 4.92 3.51 -28.57
CA HIS A 151 4.07 4.05 -29.63
C HIS A 151 3.13 3.00 -30.25
N SER A 152 3.53 1.73 -30.29
CA SER A 152 2.69 0.64 -30.80
C SER A 152 1.44 0.39 -29.94
N CYS A 153 1.50 0.65 -28.64
CA CYS A 153 0.35 0.49 -27.73
C CYS A 153 -0.77 1.48 -28.05
N LEU A 154 -0.43 2.64 -28.61
CA LEU A 154 -1.42 3.68 -28.98
C LEU A 154 -2.29 3.26 -30.17
N ASN A 155 -1.78 2.35 -30.99
CA ASN A 155 -2.45 1.87 -32.20
C ASN A 155 -3.31 0.63 -31.95
N VAL A 156 -3.36 0.12 -30.71
CA VAL A 156 -4.19 -1.04 -30.36
C VAL A 156 -5.59 -0.56 -29.95
N SER A 157 -6.60 -0.95 -30.72
CA SER A 157 -8.00 -0.68 -30.42
C SER A 157 -8.67 -1.92 -29.82
N TYR A 158 -9.34 -1.74 -28.68
CA TYR A 158 -10.21 -2.75 -28.09
C TYR A 158 -11.67 -2.33 -28.27
N ASP A 159 -12.56 -3.27 -28.58
CA ASP A 159 -13.99 -3.03 -28.57
C ASP A 159 -14.46 -2.91 -27.13
N VAL A 160 -14.55 -1.67 -26.64
CA VAL A 160 -14.86 -1.37 -25.25
C VAL A 160 -16.16 -2.03 -24.85
N GLU A 161 -17.18 -2.10 -25.72
CA GLU A 161 -18.52 -2.64 -25.41
C GLU A 161 -18.53 -4.15 -25.13
N LYS A 162 -17.56 -4.89 -25.68
CA LYS A 162 -17.43 -6.33 -25.44
C LYS A 162 -16.59 -6.67 -24.21
N LEU A 163 -15.90 -5.69 -23.63
CA LEU A 163 -15.09 -5.94 -22.44
C LEU A 163 -16.00 -6.15 -21.22
N PRO A 164 -15.65 -7.13 -20.34
CA PRO A 164 -16.35 -7.34 -19.10
C PRO A 164 -16.10 -6.19 -18.12
N THR A 165 -17.02 -6.02 -17.18
CA THR A 165 -16.82 -5.12 -16.04
C THR A 165 -15.78 -5.69 -15.07
N ALA A 166 -15.07 -4.83 -14.35
CA ALA A 166 -14.08 -5.18 -13.35
C ALA A 166 -14.37 -4.47 -12.02
N SER A 167 -14.19 -5.20 -10.92
CA SER A 167 -14.13 -4.66 -9.55
C SER A 167 -12.68 -4.45 -9.17
N VAL A 168 -12.33 -3.29 -8.60
CA VAL A 168 -10.96 -2.97 -8.17
C VAL A 168 -10.88 -3.10 -6.66
N VAL A 169 -10.10 -4.05 -6.17
CA VAL A 169 -9.87 -4.26 -4.73
C VAL A 169 -8.54 -3.60 -4.36
N ILE A 170 -8.59 -2.65 -3.44
CA ILE A 170 -7.43 -1.95 -2.89
C ILE A 170 -7.32 -2.34 -1.42
N ILE A 171 -6.29 -3.12 -1.09
CA ILE A 171 -5.97 -3.47 0.29
C ILE A 171 -4.96 -2.43 0.79
N TYR A 172 -5.20 -1.89 1.98
CA TYR A 172 -4.31 -0.93 2.62
C TYR A 172 -4.06 -1.31 4.07
N CYS A 173 -2.88 -0.98 4.58
CA CYS A 173 -2.49 -1.13 5.98
C CYS A 173 -1.58 0.04 6.31
N ASP A 174 -2.00 0.92 7.23
CA ASP A 174 -1.21 2.07 7.67
C ASP A 174 -0.70 2.96 6.52
N GLU A 175 -1.48 3.04 5.44
CA GLU A 175 -1.11 3.80 4.25
C GLU A 175 -1.48 5.29 4.42
N ILE A 176 -0.67 6.20 3.87
CA ILE A 176 -0.96 7.64 3.94
C ILE A 176 -2.22 7.98 3.13
N PHE A 177 -3.12 8.79 3.70
CA PHE A 177 -4.41 9.13 3.09
C PHE A 177 -4.31 9.68 1.65
N SER A 178 -3.33 10.55 1.39
CA SER A 178 -3.10 11.10 0.05
C SER A 178 -2.77 10.04 -1.00
N VAL A 179 -2.17 8.91 -0.62
CA VAL A 179 -1.81 7.81 -1.52
C VAL A 179 -3.02 6.98 -1.87
N ILE A 180 -3.84 6.61 -0.88
CA ILE A 180 -5.08 5.85 -1.11
C ILE A 180 -6.01 6.66 -2.01
N LEU A 181 -6.27 7.93 -1.66
CA LEU A 181 -7.13 8.79 -2.46
C LEU A 181 -6.58 8.98 -3.88
N ARG A 182 -5.28 9.22 -4.05
CA ARG A 182 -4.71 9.37 -5.40
C ARG A 182 -4.85 8.09 -6.22
N THR A 183 -4.80 6.93 -5.59
CA THR A 183 -5.03 5.64 -6.24
C THR A 183 -6.47 5.53 -6.72
N MET A 184 -7.44 5.84 -5.85
CA MET A 184 -8.87 5.86 -6.22
C MET A 184 -9.15 6.85 -7.36
N TYR A 185 -8.68 8.09 -7.25
CA TYR A 185 -8.82 9.10 -8.31
C TYR A 185 -8.20 8.65 -9.63
N SER A 186 -7.07 7.95 -9.59
CA SER A 186 -6.45 7.37 -10.79
C SER A 186 -7.32 6.31 -11.43
N VAL A 187 -7.90 5.40 -10.64
CA VAL A 187 -8.80 4.35 -11.12
C VAL A 187 -10.03 4.98 -11.78
N ILE A 188 -10.68 5.91 -11.09
CA ILE A 188 -11.90 6.59 -11.57
C ILE A 188 -11.63 7.37 -12.86
N ASN A 189 -10.55 8.15 -12.91
CA ASN A 189 -10.29 9.04 -14.04
C ASN A 189 -9.72 8.32 -15.27
N ARG A 190 -9.09 7.15 -15.11
CA ARG A 190 -8.40 6.43 -16.21
C ARG A 190 -9.10 5.15 -16.65
N THR A 191 -10.21 4.78 -16.00
CA THR A 191 -11.02 3.62 -16.38
C THR A 191 -12.30 4.09 -17.07
N PRO A 192 -12.66 3.56 -18.25
CA PRO A 192 -13.96 3.84 -18.84
C PRO A 192 -15.08 3.46 -17.87
N ARG A 193 -16.01 4.40 -17.59
CA ARG A 193 -17.06 4.26 -16.56
C ARG A 193 -17.85 2.95 -16.65
N ARG A 194 -18.17 2.50 -17.86
CA ARG A 194 -18.91 1.24 -18.10
C ARG A 194 -18.17 -0.01 -17.60
N LEU A 195 -16.83 0.04 -17.57
CA LEU A 195 -16.00 -1.10 -17.18
C LEU A 195 -15.77 -1.16 -15.67
N LEU A 196 -15.84 -0.03 -14.97
CA LEU A 196 -15.61 0.00 -13.52
C LEU A 196 -16.91 -0.33 -12.80
N ARG A 197 -16.99 -1.51 -12.19
CA ARG A 197 -18.16 -1.95 -11.41
C ARG A 197 -18.19 -1.30 -10.04
N GLU A 198 -17.08 -1.43 -9.32
CA GLU A 198 -16.94 -1.00 -7.93
C GLU A 198 -15.46 -0.86 -7.56
N ILE A 199 -15.18 -0.05 -6.54
CA ILE A 199 -13.90 -0.01 -5.85
C ILE A 199 -14.15 -0.49 -4.43
N ILE A 200 -13.42 -1.51 -4.00
CA ILE A 200 -13.52 -2.09 -2.66
C ILE A 200 -12.24 -1.75 -1.93
N LEU A 201 -12.37 -0.93 -0.89
CA LEU A 201 -11.28 -0.66 0.04
C LEU A 201 -11.32 -1.71 1.15
N VAL A 202 -10.20 -2.37 1.40
CA VAL A 202 -10.04 -3.39 2.44
C VAL A 202 -8.95 -2.94 3.39
N ASP A 203 -9.35 -2.63 4.62
CA ASP A 203 -8.42 -2.32 5.70
C ASP A 203 -7.82 -3.62 6.28
N ASP A 204 -6.51 -3.80 6.13
CA ASP A 204 -5.74 -4.89 6.73
C ASP A 204 -5.17 -4.45 8.09
N HIS A 205 -6.09 -4.14 9.02
CA HIS A 205 -5.78 -3.80 10.41
C HIS A 205 -4.87 -2.58 10.58
N SER A 206 -5.24 -1.45 9.97
CA SER A 206 -4.55 -0.19 10.19
C SER A 206 -4.64 0.27 11.66
N GLN A 207 -3.52 0.76 12.17
CA GLN A 207 -3.36 1.33 13.51
C GLN A 207 -3.24 2.86 13.49
N ILE A 208 -3.02 3.46 12.32
CA ILE A 208 -2.99 4.92 12.15
C ILE A 208 -4.41 5.50 12.30
N GLY A 209 -4.54 6.48 13.19
CA GLY A 209 -5.80 7.16 13.55
C GLY A 209 -6.50 7.93 12.43
N GLU A 210 -5.89 8.06 11.25
CA GLU A 210 -6.44 8.82 10.11
C GLU A 210 -7.68 8.14 9.48
N PHE A 211 -7.93 6.87 9.81
CA PHE A 211 -9.07 6.08 9.32
C PHE A 211 -9.96 5.48 10.43
N THR A 212 -9.69 5.79 11.70
CA THR A 212 -10.26 5.07 12.86
C THR A 212 -11.20 5.89 13.75
N GLU A 213 -11.68 7.05 13.29
CA GLU A 213 -12.74 7.81 13.98
C GLU A 213 -14.16 7.40 13.58
#